data_AF-A0AAV5IMG8-F1
#
_entry.id   AF-A0AAV5IMG8-F1
#
_cell.length_a   1.000
_cell.length_b   1.000
_cell.length_c   1.000
_cell.angle_alpha   90.00
_cell.angle_beta   90.00
_cell.angle_gamma   90.00
#
_symmetry.space_group_name_H-M   'P 1'
#
loop_
_entity.id
_entity.type
_entity.pdbx_description
1 polymer ?
#
loop_
_entity_poly.entity_id
_entity_poly.type
_entity_poly.pdbx_seq_one_letter_code
_entity_poly.pdbx_strand_id
1 'polypeptide(L)'
;MRSYHRIGSLQEDSKRKLKLIDTTLDSNYADHLMKKCPADASKSTTVDNDPKSSSVFDNRYYINLLSHEGLFQSDSVLLKDVRRRKQVEAFANDQTVSPRVGANRF
;
A
#
# COMPACT_ATOMS: atom_id res chain seq x y z
N MET A 1 -1.95 -7.45 6.95
CA MET A 1 -1.49 -6.37 7.88
C MET A 1 -2.37 -5.14 7.68
N ARG A 2 -2.69 -4.41 8.76
CA ARG A 2 -3.53 -3.19 8.74
C ARG A 2 -2.69 -1.94 9.03
N SER A 3 -3.09 -0.81 8.44
CA SER A 3 -2.58 0.53 8.77
C SER A 3 -3.62 1.32 9.57
N TYR A 4 -3.18 2.03 10.61
CA TYR A 4 -4.01 2.86 11.48
C TYR A 4 -3.99 4.31 11.04
N HIS A 5 -5.17 4.94 10.96
CA HIS A 5 -5.53 6.37 10.88
C HIS A 5 -4.72 7.34 9.96
N ARG A 6 -3.48 7.03 9.56
CA ARG A 6 -2.64 7.81 8.65
C ARG A 6 -2.15 6.90 7.53
N ILE A 7 -2.85 6.99 6.42
CA ILE A 7 -2.40 6.47 5.13
C ILE A 7 -1.29 7.41 4.67
N GLY A 8 -0.06 6.92 4.54
CA GLY A 8 1.12 7.77 4.30
C GLY A 8 1.11 8.51 2.96
N SER A 9 0.28 8.08 2.00
CA SER A 9 0.06 8.77 0.73
C SER A 9 -0.98 9.91 0.79
N LEU A 10 -1.70 10.06 1.91
CA LEU A 10 -2.71 11.10 2.14
C LEU A 10 -2.30 12.03 3.29
N GLN A 11 -2.55 13.33 3.14
CA GLN A 11 -2.33 14.32 4.19
C GLN A 11 -3.59 15.15 4.44
N GLU A 12 -3.89 15.41 5.71
CA GLU A 12 -4.94 16.34 6.11
C GLU A 12 -4.43 17.79 6.11
N ASP A 13 -5.19 18.71 5.51
CA ASP A 13 -4.90 20.14 5.56
C ASP A 13 -5.51 20.82 6.80
N SER A 14 -5.23 22.12 6.99
CA SER A 14 -5.74 22.89 8.13
C SER A 14 -7.27 23.02 8.20
N LYS A 15 -7.99 22.60 7.15
CA LYS A 15 -9.46 22.61 7.05
C LYS A 15 -10.05 21.20 7.16
N ARG A 16 -9.27 20.23 7.64
CA ARG A 16 -9.65 18.82 7.74
C ARG A 16 -10.03 18.18 6.41
N LYS A 17 -9.42 18.62 5.31
CA LYS A 17 -9.60 18.01 3.99
C LYS A 17 -8.40 17.14 3.67
N LEU A 18 -8.66 15.91 3.25
CA LEU A 18 -7.63 15.00 2.78
C LEU A 18 -7.14 15.43 1.39
N LYS A 19 -5.82 15.34 1.22
CA LYS A 19 -5.09 15.65 0.00
C LYS A 19 -4.19 14.48 -0.35
N LEU A 20 -4.17 14.12 -1.62
CA LEU A 20 -3.20 13.17 -2.16
C LEU A 20 -1.83 13.84 -2.22
N ILE A 21 -0.86 13.33 -1.47
CA ILE A 21 0.52 13.83 -1.45
C ILE A 21 1.48 12.92 -2.23
N ASP A 22 1.07 11.69 -2.50
CA ASP A 22 1.77 10.81 -3.42
C ASP A 22 1.00 10.71 -4.75
N THR A 23 1.45 11.46 -5.75
CA THR A 23 0.83 11.47 -7.08
C THR A 23 1.03 10.16 -7.86
N THR A 24 1.82 9.23 -7.32
CA THR A 24 1.99 7.90 -7.92
C THR A 24 0.96 6.89 -7.44
N LEU A 25 0.10 7.22 -6.46
CA LEU A 25 -1.02 6.40 -6.07
C LEU A 25 -2.11 6.42 -7.15
N ASP A 26 -2.74 5.28 -7.41
CA ASP A 26 -3.91 5.23 -8.29
C ASP A 26 -5.02 6.15 -7.77
N SER A 27 -5.54 7.00 -8.65
CA SER A 27 -6.51 8.04 -8.27
C SER A 27 -7.85 7.47 -7.78
N ASN A 28 -8.33 6.38 -8.38
CA ASN A 28 -9.58 5.74 -7.96
C ASN A 28 -9.39 5.07 -6.59
N TYR A 29 -8.23 4.46 -6.37
CA TYR A 29 -7.87 3.89 -5.09
C TYR A 29 -7.70 4.97 -4.02
N ALA A 30 -7.09 6.11 -4.35
CA ALA A 30 -7.00 7.28 -3.46
C ALA A 30 -8.40 7.75 -3.00
N ASP A 31 -9.33 7.89 -3.94
CA ASP A 31 -10.73 8.29 -3.65
C ASP A 31 -11.43 7.25 -2.77
N HIS A 32 -11.20 5.96 -3.02
CA HIS A 32 -11.71 4.89 -2.17
C HIS A 32 -11.15 5.00 -0.74
N LEU A 33 -9.85 5.24 -0.58
CA LEU A 33 -9.21 5.42 0.73
C LEU A 33 -9.72 6.66 1.47
N MET A 34 -9.89 7.78 0.78
CA MET A 34 -10.46 9.01 1.37
C MET A 34 -11.90 8.82 1.87
N LYS A 35 -12.70 7.98 1.19
CA LYS A 35 -14.05 7.61 1.65
C LYS A 35 -14.02 6.66 2.84
N LYS A 36 -13.08 5.72 2.87
CA LYS A 36 -12.96 4.72 3.94
C LYS A 36 -12.33 5.26 5.21
N CYS A 37 -11.45 6.25 5.07
CA CYS A 37 -10.77 6.96 6.16
C CYS A 37 -10.87 8.46 5.95
N PRO A 38 -12.07 9.07 6.14
CA PRO A 38 -12.20 10.53 6.10
C PRO A 38 -11.39 11.19 7.24
N ALA A 39 -11.17 12.50 7.15
CA ALA A 39 -10.35 13.23 8.14
C ALA A 39 -10.91 13.19 9.58
N ASP A 40 -12.23 13.04 9.73
CA ASP A 40 -12.90 12.90 11.01
C ASP A 40 -13.10 11.44 11.45
N ALA A 41 -12.50 10.48 10.73
CA ALA A 41 -12.55 9.08 11.10
C ALA A 41 -11.98 8.84 12.51
N SER A 42 -12.52 7.84 13.20
CA SER A 42 -11.95 7.39 14.48
C SER A 42 -10.46 7.06 14.33
N LYS A 43 -9.68 7.28 15.38
CA LYS A 43 -8.28 6.83 15.47
C LYS A 43 -8.15 5.30 15.38
N SER A 44 -9.23 4.57 15.68
CA SER A 44 -9.29 3.11 15.53
C SER A 44 -9.62 2.66 14.10
N THR A 45 -10.01 3.56 13.21
CA THR A 45 -10.26 3.22 11.81
C THR A 45 -8.97 2.76 11.15
N THR A 46 -9.06 1.61 10.49
CA THR A 46 -7.92 0.98 9.81
C THR A 46 -8.29 0.63 8.37
N VAL A 47 -7.28 0.60 7.52
CA VAL A 47 -7.34 0.02 6.17
C VAL A 47 -6.32 -1.09 6.06
N ASP A 48 -6.58 -2.04 5.16
CA ASP A 48 -5.68 -3.16 4.93
C ASP A 48 -4.57 -2.74 3.97
N ASN A 49 -3.30 -3.03 4.31
CA ASN A 49 -2.15 -2.81 3.43
C ASN A 49 -2.24 -3.67 2.16
N ASP A 50 -2.97 -4.77 2.25
CA ASP A 50 -3.39 -5.59 1.14
C ASP A 50 -4.92 -5.69 1.14
N PRO A 51 -5.63 -4.85 0.37
CA PRO A 51 -7.09 -4.86 0.36
C PRO A 51 -7.68 -6.14 -0.27
N LYS A 52 -6.89 -6.91 -1.02
CA LYS A 52 -7.38 -8.09 -1.78
C LYS A 52 -7.09 -9.41 -1.05
N SER A 53 -6.09 -9.46 -0.16
CA SER A 53 -5.76 -10.63 0.65
C SER A 53 -5.28 -10.28 2.07
N SER A 54 -6.01 -9.42 2.77
CA SER A 54 -5.59 -8.83 4.07
C SER A 54 -5.16 -9.81 5.18
N SER A 55 -5.67 -11.04 5.15
CA SER A 55 -5.43 -12.11 6.13
C SER A 55 -4.47 -13.21 5.64
N VAL A 56 -4.00 -13.15 4.39
CA VAL A 56 -3.14 -14.18 3.80
C VAL A 56 -1.78 -13.57 3.50
N PHE A 57 -0.71 -14.29 3.84
CA PHE A 57 0.62 -13.92 3.40
C PHE A 57 0.87 -14.50 2.00
N ASP A 58 0.57 -13.70 0.99
CA ASP A 58 0.82 -14.01 -0.41
C ASP A 58 1.52 -12.82 -1.10
N ASN A 59 1.69 -12.90 -2.41
CA ASN A 59 2.39 -11.93 -3.23
C ASN A 59 1.45 -10.84 -3.76
N ARG A 60 0.18 -10.86 -3.34
CA ARG A 60 -0.81 -9.88 -3.75
C ARG A 60 -0.39 -8.47 -3.36
N TYR A 61 0.31 -8.31 -2.25
CA TYR A 61 0.91 -7.03 -1.87
C TYR A 61 1.75 -6.44 -3.01
N TYR A 62 2.64 -7.23 -3.62
CA TYR A 62 3.48 -6.78 -4.73
C TYR A 62 2.68 -6.52 -6.01
N ILE A 63 1.63 -7.32 -6.27
CA ILE A 63 0.69 -7.08 -7.37
C ILE A 63 0.00 -5.72 -7.18
N ASN A 64 -0.45 -5.42 -5.97
CA ASN A 64 -1.11 -4.15 -5.64
C ASN A 64 -0.13 -2.97 -5.81
N LEU A 65 1.16 -3.15 -5.46
CA LEU A 65 2.17 -2.12 -5.72
C LEU A 65 2.27 -1.80 -7.22
N LEU A 66 2.32 -2.81 -8.09
CA LEU A 66 2.35 -2.59 -9.54
C LEU A 66 1.07 -1.93 -10.07
N SER A 67 -0.06 -2.13 -9.40
CA SER A 67 -1.31 -1.40 -9.64
C SER A 67 -1.36 -0.01 -9.00
N HIS A 68 -0.25 0.47 -8.42
CA HIS A 68 -0.18 1.76 -7.74
C HIS A 68 -1.16 1.87 -6.55
N GLU A 69 -1.45 0.76 -5.89
CA GLU A 69 -2.36 0.65 -4.73
C GLU A 69 -1.59 0.54 -3.39
N GLY A 70 -0.36 1.05 -3.30
CA GLY A 70 0.43 1.07 -2.06
C GLY A 70 -0.03 2.16 -1.09
N LEU A 71 -0.16 1.86 0.21
CA LEU A 71 -0.68 2.84 1.18
C LEU A 71 0.35 3.89 1.62
N PHE A 72 1.63 3.58 1.52
CA PHE A 72 2.70 4.44 2.03
C PHE A 72 3.60 4.93 0.90
N GLN A 73 4.16 6.13 1.05
CA GLN A 73 5.17 6.65 0.13
C GLN A 73 6.39 5.72 0.02
N SER A 74 6.71 4.98 1.09
CA SER A 74 7.77 3.97 1.08
C SER A 74 7.47 2.82 0.10
N ASP A 75 6.20 2.47 -0.08
CA ASP A 75 5.76 1.45 -1.03
C ASP A 75 5.98 1.96 -2.46
N SER A 76 5.53 3.19 -2.75
CA SER A 76 5.69 3.83 -4.06
C SER A 76 7.16 4.01 -4.45
N VAL A 77 8.04 4.25 -3.47
CA VAL A 77 9.49 4.36 -3.70
C VAL A 77 10.10 3.06 -4.23
N LEU A 78 9.53 1.89 -3.93
CA LEU A 78 10.00 0.61 -4.46
C LEU A 78 9.90 0.57 -5.99
N LEU A 79 8.97 1.33 -6.57
CA LEU A 79 8.80 1.39 -8.02
C LEU A 79 9.71 2.44 -8.67
N LYS A 80 10.24 3.42 -7.94
CA LYS A 80 11.01 4.53 -8.54
C LYS A 80 12.35 4.09 -9.14
N ASP A 81 13.06 3.15 -8.49
CA ASP A 81 14.35 2.62 -8.95
C ASP A 81 14.15 1.33 -9.76
N VAL A 82 14.75 1.25 -10.95
CA VAL A 82 14.61 0.11 -11.86
C VAL A 82 14.98 -1.23 -11.22
N ARG A 83 16.01 -1.27 -10.37
CA ARG A 83 16.45 -2.51 -9.71
C ARG A 83 15.42 -2.98 -8.69
N ARG A 84 14.86 -2.06 -7.91
CA ARG A 84 13.80 -2.37 -6.94
C ARG A 84 12.51 -2.76 -7.64
N ARG A 85 12.12 -2.05 -8.71
CA ARG A 85 10.95 -2.40 -9.53
C ARG A 85 11.05 -3.82 -10.08
N LYS A 86 12.21 -4.23 -10.60
CA LYS A 86 12.43 -5.62 -11.07
C LYS A 86 12.22 -6.66 -9.97
N GLN A 87 12.59 -6.36 -8.72
CA GLN A 87 12.32 -7.26 -7.59
C GLN A 87 10.83 -7.32 -7.27
N VAL A 88 10.14 -6.18 -7.28
CA VAL A 88 8.67 -6.12 -7.09
C VAL A 88 7.96 -6.93 -8.19
N GLU A 89 8.36 -6.77 -9.45
CA GLU A 89 7.84 -7.55 -10.58
C GLU A 89 8.09 -9.05 -10.41
N ALA A 90 9.30 -9.45 -9.99
CA ALA A 90 9.60 -10.85 -9.73
C ALA A 90 8.70 -11.44 -8.64
N PHE A 91 8.52 -10.74 -7.52
CA PHE A 91 7.65 -11.19 -6.44
C PHE A 91 6.17 -11.22 -6.84
N ALA A 92 5.71 -10.23 -7.61
CA ALA A 92 4.34 -10.18 -8.12
C ALA A 92 4.03 -11.33 -9.11
N ASN A 93 5.01 -11.71 -9.94
CA ASN A 93 4.86 -12.78 -10.93
C ASN A 93 4.99 -14.18 -10.33
N ASP A 94 5.78 -14.35 -9.27
CA ASP A 94 6.04 -15.66 -8.67
C ASP A 94 6.09 -15.60 -7.12
N GLN A 95 5.09 -16.23 -6.50
CA GLN A 95 4.96 -16.38 -5.05
C GLN A 95 6.12 -17.14 -4.39
N THR A 96 6.80 -18.03 -5.14
CA THR A 96 7.87 -18.88 -4.60
C THR A 96 9.15 -18.09 -4.34
N VAL A 97 9.39 -17.03 -5.09
CA VAL A 97 10.54 -16.12 -4.89
C VAL A 97 10.22 -14.96 -3.94
N SER A 98 8.94 -14.69 -3.68
CA SER A 98 8.51 -13.71 -2.67
C SER A 98 9.02 -14.11 -1.27
N PRO A 99 9.48 -13.15 -0.44
CA PRO A 99 9.96 -13.44 0.92
C PRO A 99 8.86 -14.10 1.75
N ARG A 100 8.88 -15.43 1.91
CA ARG A 100 7.89 -16.15 2.74
C ARG A 100 8.25 -16.01 4.21
N VAL A 101 7.26 -15.70 5.05
CA VAL A 101 7.36 -15.94 6.49
C VAL A 101 7.31 -17.44 6.71
N GLY A 102 8.47 -18.10 6.80
CA GLY A 102 8.58 -19.49 7.25
C GLY A 102 9.38 -20.47 6.38
N ALA A 103 10.08 -20.04 5.33
CA ALA A 103 11.05 -20.90 4.65
C ALA A 103 12.47 -20.43 4.96
N ASN A 104 13.15 -21.13 5.86
CA ASN A 104 14.55 -20.94 6.25
C ASN A 104 15.45 -20.63 5.04
N ARG A 105 15.88 -19.38 4.94
CA ARG A 105 17.12 -18.96 4.27
C ARG A 105 17.74 -17.82 5.08
N PHE A 106 18.25 -18.17 6.26
CA PHE A 106 19.46 -17.57 6.82
C PHE A 106 20.56 -18.62 6.73
#